data_AF-A0A5B3GE38-F1
#
_entry.id   AF-A0A5B3GE38-F1
#
_cell.length_a   1.000
_cell.length_b   1.000
_cell.length_c   1.000
_cell.angle_alpha   90.00
_cell.angle_beta   90.00
_cell.angle_gamma   90.00
#
_symmetry.space_group_name_H-M   'P 1'
#
loop_
_entity.id
_entity.type
_entity.pdbx_description
1 polymer ?
#
loop_
_entity_poly.entity_id
_entity_poly.type
_entity_poly.pdbx_seq_one_letter_code
_entity_poly.pdbx_strand_id
1 'polypeptide(L)'
;MGDILKGRIPNKLVPLKHKVDGRWVDLGLGTISPIRDDAGNVQLRIFTRLDEPQYKISPYKELFTDKEIERLETDGHLGSIKKMKDFTSGRECECYVSVHEATNRLTTLPVDALTLPTRIYGKEIGDDIKALRSGKEILVEDILLKDGRVISGHARVDANRGDVVFRNDNNPHLRIHDTVFGVKVSADIQAKLANHEVVFIPGMKVGGKTISTDLRYSDTGRPLFGNNARNYRSRLGEENPRPRQRVRRRLPSLPGAQPKGMKIG
;
A
#
# COMPACT_ATOMS: atom_id res chain seq x y z
N MET A 1 -17.56 -0.15 -5.54
CA MET A 1 -17.12 0.76 -6.62
C MET A 1 -15.60 0.76 -6.63
N GLY A 2 -14.96 0.30 -7.71
CA GLY A 2 -13.50 0.09 -7.76
C GLY A 2 -12.71 1.40 -7.72
N ASP A 3 -11.46 1.34 -7.23
CA ASP A 3 -10.57 2.49 -7.02
C ASP A 3 -10.36 3.36 -8.27
N ILE A 4 -10.47 2.77 -9.47
CA ILE A 4 -10.31 3.42 -10.78
C ILE A 4 -11.26 4.61 -10.96
N LEU A 5 -12.53 4.49 -10.56
CA LEU A 5 -13.52 5.56 -10.79
C LEU A 5 -13.38 6.71 -9.79
N LYS A 6 -12.55 6.54 -8.75
CA LYS A 6 -12.22 7.58 -7.76
C LYS A 6 -10.95 8.35 -8.11
N GLY A 7 -10.36 8.10 -9.29
CA GLY A 7 -9.09 8.71 -9.71
C GLY A 7 -7.87 8.20 -8.96
N ARG A 8 -8.00 7.11 -8.18
CA ARG A 8 -6.92 6.54 -7.38
C ARG A 8 -6.09 5.57 -8.21
N ILE A 9 -4.78 5.58 -8.00
CA ILE A 9 -3.88 4.60 -8.60
C ILE A 9 -4.21 3.22 -8.01
N PRO A 10 -4.55 2.20 -8.83
CA PRO A 10 -4.90 0.89 -8.31
C PRO A 10 -3.68 0.10 -7.82
N ASN A 11 -3.82 -0.61 -6.70
CA ASN A 11 -2.78 -1.53 -6.19
C ASN A 11 -2.60 -2.79 -7.05
N LYS A 12 -3.58 -3.13 -7.89
CA LYS A 12 -3.50 -4.33 -8.74
C LYS A 12 -2.58 -4.07 -9.93
N LEU A 13 -1.44 -4.74 -9.95
CA LEU A 13 -0.55 -4.74 -11.10
C LEU A 13 -0.97 -5.77 -12.14
N VAL A 14 -0.79 -5.43 -13.40
CA VAL A 14 -0.97 -6.32 -14.55
C VAL A 14 0.27 -6.25 -15.46
N PRO A 15 0.60 -7.30 -16.21
CA PRO A 15 1.62 -7.23 -17.25
C PRO A 15 1.18 -6.24 -18.34
N LEU A 16 2.05 -5.29 -18.66
CA LEU A 16 1.79 -4.27 -19.66
C LEU A 16 2.71 -4.46 -20.86
N LYS A 17 2.14 -4.31 -22.06
CA LYS A 17 2.89 -4.29 -23.32
C LYS A 17 2.43 -3.11 -24.14
N HIS A 18 3.37 -2.46 -24.82
CA HIS A 18 3.09 -1.34 -25.72
C HIS A 18 3.63 -1.65 -27.11
N LYS A 19 2.87 -1.28 -28.14
CA LYS A 19 3.26 -1.51 -29.53
C LYS A 19 4.04 -0.30 -30.04
N VAL A 20 5.33 -0.49 -30.33
CA VAL A 20 6.23 0.52 -30.88
C VAL A 20 6.72 0.02 -32.23
N ASP A 21 6.50 0.79 -33.30
CA ASP A 21 6.89 0.46 -34.69
C ASP A 21 6.48 -0.96 -35.12
N GLY A 22 5.25 -1.34 -34.82
CA GLY A 22 4.72 -2.66 -35.17
C GLY A 22 5.11 -3.80 -34.23
N ARG A 23 6.06 -3.59 -33.31
CA ARG A 23 6.57 -4.62 -32.37
C ARG A 23 6.00 -4.43 -30.97
N TRP A 24 5.68 -5.55 -30.32
CA TRP A 24 5.29 -5.54 -28.90
C TRP A 24 6.52 -5.42 -28.01
N VAL A 25 6.58 -4.34 -27.24
CA VAL A 25 7.59 -4.09 -26.20
C VAL A 25 6.98 -4.41 -24.85
N ASP A 26 7.68 -5.20 -24.04
CA ASP A 26 7.28 -5.51 -22.66
C ASP A 26 7.64 -4.32 -21.76
N LEU A 27 6.65 -3.83 -21.02
CA LEU A 27 6.80 -2.73 -20.06
C LEU A 27 6.85 -3.21 -18.60
N GLY A 28 6.79 -4.52 -18.38
CA GLY A 28 6.77 -5.12 -17.05
C GLY A 28 5.40 -5.03 -16.37
N LEU A 29 5.42 -5.06 -15.04
CA LEU A 29 4.20 -4.93 -14.24
C LEU A 29 3.85 -3.45 -14.03
N GLY A 30 2.58 -3.12 -14.17
CA GLY A 30 2.10 -1.77 -13.90
C GLY A 30 0.60 -1.71 -13.74
N THR A 31 0.08 -0.50 -13.61
CA THR A 31 -1.34 -0.22 -13.50
C THR A 31 -1.71 0.98 -14.35
N ILE A 32 -3.00 1.18 -14.60
CA ILE A 32 -3.52 2.29 -15.39
C ILE A 32 -4.56 3.01 -14.54
N SER A 33 -4.45 4.34 -14.46
CA SER A 33 -5.43 5.17 -13.76
C SER A 33 -5.87 6.35 -14.61
N PRO A 34 -7.17 6.69 -14.63
CA PRO A 34 -7.63 7.99 -15.10
C PRO A 34 -7.24 9.06 -14.07
N ILE A 35 -6.52 10.07 -14.52
CA ILE A 35 -6.10 11.22 -13.72
C ILE A 35 -6.82 12.46 -14.26
N ARG A 36 -7.48 13.20 -13.37
CA ARG A 36 -8.16 14.46 -13.71
C ARG A 36 -7.23 15.62 -13.36
N ASP A 37 -7.02 16.55 -14.30
CA ASP A 37 -6.29 17.79 -14.04
C ASP A 37 -7.20 18.90 -13.48
N ASP A 38 -6.61 20.04 -13.12
CA ASP A 38 -7.33 21.20 -12.55
C ASP A 38 -8.35 21.82 -13.52
N ALA A 39 -8.16 21.65 -14.83
CA ALA A 39 -9.10 22.08 -15.87
C ALA A 39 -10.26 21.09 -16.06
N GLY A 40 -10.25 19.97 -15.33
CA GLY A 40 -11.27 18.93 -15.41
C GLY A 40 -11.06 17.94 -16.55
N ASN A 41 -9.96 18.01 -17.30
CA ASN A 41 -9.65 17.03 -18.34
C ASN A 41 -9.20 15.72 -17.71
N VAL A 42 -9.57 14.59 -18.31
CA VAL A 42 -9.19 13.26 -17.84
C VAL A 42 -8.14 12.67 -18.79
N GLN A 43 -6.98 12.32 -18.25
CA GLN A 43 -5.91 11.62 -18.95
C GLN A 43 -5.74 10.21 -18.39
N LEU A 44 -5.63 9.20 -19.25
CA LEU A 44 -5.19 7.87 -18.83
C LEU A 44 -3.67 7.87 -18.68
N ARG A 45 -3.19 7.53 -17.48
CA ARG A 45 -1.75 7.38 -17.21
C ARG A 45 -1.41 5.95 -16.87
N ILE A 46 -0.27 5.50 -17.41
CA ILE A 46 0.33 4.21 -17.12
C ILE A 46 1.36 4.41 -16.01
N PHE A 47 1.24 3.63 -14.95
CA PHE A 47 2.16 3.59 -13.83
C PHE A 47 2.87 2.24 -13.83
N THR A 48 4.00 2.16 -14.53
CA THR A 48 4.91 1.01 -14.41
C THR A 48 5.51 0.97 -13.00
N ARG A 49 5.69 -0.23 -12.48
CA ARG A 49 6.42 -0.44 -11.22
C ARG A 49 7.89 -0.09 -11.44
N LEU A 50 8.41 0.79 -10.59
CA LEU A 50 9.83 1.11 -10.55
C LEU A 50 10.61 0.02 -9.80
N ASP A 51 11.85 -0.22 -10.20
CA ASP A 51 12.72 -1.20 -9.53
C ASP A 51 13.07 -0.77 -8.09
N GLU A 52 13.24 0.54 -7.89
CA GLU A 52 13.45 1.16 -6.58
C GLU A 52 12.43 2.28 -6.32
N PRO A 53 12.20 2.67 -5.06
CA PRO A 53 11.30 3.77 -4.72
C PRO A 53 11.67 5.07 -5.40
N GLN A 54 10.67 5.81 -5.90
CA GLN A 54 10.86 7.01 -6.71
C GLN A 54 11.67 8.12 -6.00
N TYR A 55 11.62 8.20 -4.66
CA TYR A 55 12.44 9.15 -3.88
C TYR A 55 13.94 8.80 -3.88
N LYS A 56 14.37 7.66 -4.42
CA LYS A 56 15.78 7.30 -4.64
C LYS A 56 16.28 7.61 -6.05
N ILE A 57 15.38 8.02 -6.94
CA ILE A 57 15.66 8.22 -8.37
C ILE A 57 15.59 9.71 -8.71
N SER A 58 16.45 10.20 -9.59
CA SER A 58 16.37 11.56 -10.11
C SER A 58 15.00 11.83 -10.78
N PRO A 59 14.42 13.02 -10.62
CA PRO A 59 14.97 14.20 -9.91
C PRO A 59 14.70 14.23 -8.40
N TYR A 60 14.14 13.19 -7.78
CA TYR A 60 13.65 13.22 -6.40
C TYR A 60 14.67 12.75 -5.34
N LYS A 61 15.79 12.15 -5.79
CA LYS A 61 16.83 11.57 -4.93
C LYS A 61 17.34 12.48 -3.81
N GLU A 62 17.35 13.78 -4.03
CA GLU A 62 17.88 14.80 -3.11
C GLU A 62 16.78 15.71 -2.55
N LEU A 63 15.51 15.41 -2.83
CA LEU A 63 14.39 16.25 -2.41
C LEU A 63 14.03 16.04 -0.94
N PHE A 64 14.29 14.85 -0.40
CA PHE A 64 13.91 14.43 0.95
C PHE A 64 15.15 14.31 1.84
N THR A 65 15.02 14.74 3.09
CA THR A 65 16.04 14.50 4.13
C THR A 65 16.06 13.02 4.52
N ASP A 66 17.14 12.56 5.15
CA ASP A 66 17.25 11.16 5.59
C ASP A 66 16.10 10.74 6.53
N LYS A 67 15.66 11.63 7.43
CA LYS A 67 14.51 11.37 8.33
C LYS A 67 13.17 11.31 7.59
N GLU A 68 13.02 12.08 6.52
CA GLU A 68 11.84 12.03 5.66
C GLU A 68 11.82 10.74 4.83
N ILE A 69 12.99 10.32 4.34
CA ILE A 69 13.16 9.04 3.63
C ILE A 69 12.83 7.88 4.57
N GLU A 70 13.34 7.89 5.80
CA GLU A 70 13.03 6.87 6.82
C GLU A 70 11.51 6.74 7.02
N ARG A 71 10.78 7.85 7.19
CA ARG A 71 9.31 7.82 7.31
C ARG A 71 8.60 7.29 6.07
N LEU A 72 9.04 7.69 4.88
CA LEU A 72 8.49 7.17 3.63
C LEU A 72 8.73 5.66 3.49
N GLU A 73 9.85 5.15 4.01
CA GLU A 73 10.19 3.73 4.04
C GLU A 73 9.39 2.95 5.09
N THR A 74 9.26 3.46 6.31
CA THR A 74 8.61 2.75 7.42
C THR A 74 7.09 2.85 7.36
N ASP A 75 6.58 4.05 7.10
CA ASP A 75 5.15 4.34 7.27
C ASP A 75 4.42 4.40 5.92
N GLY A 76 5.17 4.56 4.82
CA GLY A 76 4.63 4.77 3.48
C GLY A 76 4.09 6.19 3.26
N HIS A 77 4.37 7.12 4.17
CA HIS A 77 4.00 8.53 4.06
C HIS A 77 5.01 9.43 4.77
N LEU A 78 5.01 10.71 4.40
CA LEU A 78 6.00 11.66 4.91
C LEU A 78 5.75 12.07 6.38
N GLY A 79 4.49 12.07 6.82
CA GLY A 79 4.10 12.54 8.16
C GLY A 79 4.27 14.06 8.36
N SER A 80 4.45 14.79 7.25
CA SER A 80 4.50 16.24 7.15
C SER A 80 4.11 16.67 5.73
N ILE A 81 4.04 17.98 5.49
CA ILE A 81 3.90 18.55 4.14
C ILE A 81 5.26 18.82 3.52
N LYS A 82 5.34 18.79 2.19
CA LYS A 82 6.54 19.14 1.41
C LYS A 82 6.19 20.11 0.31
N LYS A 83 7.00 21.15 0.12
CA LYS A 83 6.91 22.00 -1.07
C LYS A 83 7.50 21.25 -2.26
N MET A 84 6.67 20.89 -3.24
CA MET A 84 7.10 20.19 -4.44
C MET A 84 6.08 20.35 -5.58
N LYS A 85 6.44 19.89 -6.77
CA LYS A 85 5.52 19.82 -7.90
C LYS A 85 4.54 18.67 -7.69
N ASP A 86 3.24 18.98 -7.69
CA ASP A 86 2.18 17.97 -7.66
C ASP A 86 2.19 17.14 -8.95
N PHE A 87 2.11 15.82 -8.83
CA PHE A 87 2.14 14.91 -9.98
C PHE A 87 0.86 14.94 -10.81
N THR A 88 -0.26 15.39 -10.25
CA THR A 88 -1.54 15.44 -10.94
C THR A 88 -1.66 16.72 -11.76
N SER A 89 -1.66 17.87 -11.09
CA SER A 89 -1.82 19.21 -11.68
C SER A 89 -0.53 19.76 -12.30
N GLY A 90 0.64 19.32 -11.84
CA GLY A 90 1.93 19.88 -12.27
C GLY A 90 2.27 21.24 -11.67
N ARG A 91 1.48 21.79 -10.73
CA ARG A 91 1.82 23.04 -10.05
C ARG A 91 2.74 22.81 -8.86
N GLU A 92 3.52 23.82 -8.47
CA GLU A 92 4.19 23.81 -7.18
C GLU A 92 3.16 24.06 -6.06
N CYS A 93 3.12 23.15 -5.08
CA CYS A 93 2.29 23.27 -3.88
C CYS A 93 3.05 22.88 -2.62
N GLU A 94 2.47 23.20 -1.47
CA GLU A 94 2.63 22.34 -0.30
C GLU A 94 1.72 21.13 -0.48
N CYS A 95 2.32 19.94 -0.43
CA CYS A 95 1.62 18.71 -0.75
C CYS A 95 1.89 17.67 0.36
N TYR A 96 0.87 16.88 0.68
CA TYR A 96 1.05 15.62 1.39
C TYR A 96 1.70 14.62 0.43
N VAL A 97 2.60 13.79 0.96
CA VAL A 97 3.38 12.83 0.16
C VAL A 97 3.21 11.43 0.71
N SER A 98 2.93 10.46 -0.17
CA SER A 98 2.84 9.04 0.17
C SER A 98 3.56 8.19 -0.86
N VAL A 99 3.92 6.95 -0.48
CA VAL A 99 4.45 5.95 -1.40
C VAL A 99 3.31 5.04 -1.83
N HIS A 100 3.11 4.92 -3.13
CA HIS A 100 2.27 3.89 -3.71
C HIS A 100 3.08 2.59 -3.82
N GLU A 101 2.95 1.76 -2.80
CA GLU A 101 3.72 0.53 -2.59
C GLU A 101 3.75 -0.38 -3.83
N ALA A 102 2.60 -0.57 -4.50
CA ALA A 102 2.53 -1.46 -5.65
C ALA A 102 3.41 -1.02 -6.82
N THR A 103 3.61 0.28 -7.02
CA THR A 103 4.39 0.81 -8.15
C THR A 103 5.73 1.42 -7.74
N ASN A 104 6.06 1.46 -6.45
CA ASN A 104 7.24 2.17 -5.92
C ASN A 104 7.25 3.67 -6.27
N ARG A 105 6.08 4.29 -6.48
CA ARG A 105 5.98 5.69 -6.92
C ARG A 105 5.54 6.60 -5.78
N LEU A 106 5.98 7.83 -5.79
CA LEU A 106 5.43 8.85 -4.93
C LEU A 106 4.04 9.28 -5.44
N THR A 107 3.14 9.59 -4.53
CA THR A 107 1.88 10.28 -4.77
C THR A 107 1.84 11.57 -4.00
N THR A 108 1.18 12.58 -4.57
CA THR A 108 1.04 13.90 -3.98
C THR A 108 -0.43 14.26 -3.87
N LEU A 109 -0.77 14.96 -2.80
CA LEU A 109 -2.07 15.58 -2.60
C LEU A 109 -1.85 17.03 -2.16
N PRO A 110 -2.22 18.03 -2.97
CA PRO A 110 -2.11 19.43 -2.54
C PRO A 110 -2.94 19.71 -1.29
N VAL A 111 -2.38 20.49 -0.35
CA VAL A 111 -3.04 20.81 0.94
C VAL A 111 -4.36 21.57 0.75
N ASP A 112 -4.39 22.47 -0.23
CA ASP A 112 -5.55 23.29 -0.60
C ASP A 112 -6.65 22.50 -1.35
N ALA A 113 -6.34 21.32 -1.89
CA ALA A 113 -7.31 20.46 -2.56
C ALA A 113 -8.09 19.56 -1.57
N LEU A 114 -7.62 19.42 -0.32
CA LEU A 114 -8.23 18.55 0.68
C LEU A 114 -9.10 19.32 1.68
N THR A 115 -10.37 18.95 1.76
CA THR A 115 -11.23 19.38 2.87
C THR A 115 -11.08 18.39 4.02
N LEU A 116 -10.42 18.80 5.10
CA LEU A 116 -10.23 17.95 6.28
C LEU A 116 -11.55 17.75 7.04
N PRO A 117 -11.88 16.51 7.44
CA PRO A 117 -13.04 16.25 8.28
C PRO A 117 -12.83 16.81 9.69
N THR A 118 -13.87 17.40 10.27
CA THR A 118 -13.88 17.83 11.68
C THR A 118 -14.26 16.71 12.66
N ARG A 119 -14.62 15.53 12.11
CA ARG A 119 -14.98 14.34 12.89
C ARG A 119 -14.43 13.07 12.25
N ILE A 120 -13.99 12.12 13.07
CA ILE A 120 -13.60 10.78 12.65
C ILE A 120 -14.59 9.79 13.26
N TYR A 121 -15.30 9.03 12.41
CA TYR A 121 -16.40 8.14 12.85
C TYR A 121 -17.43 8.80 13.79
N GLY A 122 -17.66 10.11 13.63
CA GLY A 122 -18.60 10.88 14.45
C GLY A 122 -17.99 11.51 15.72
N LYS A 123 -16.79 11.13 16.13
CA LYS A 123 -16.03 11.76 17.22
C LYS A 123 -15.39 13.08 16.72
N GLU A 124 -15.58 14.18 17.45
CA GLU A 124 -14.90 15.45 17.15
C GLU A 124 -13.40 15.34 17.41
N ILE A 125 -12.61 15.94 16.51
CA ILE A 125 -11.15 16.00 16.65
C ILE A 125 -10.63 17.38 17.11
N GLY A 126 -11.52 18.37 17.26
CA GLY A 126 -11.16 19.69 17.80
C GLY A 126 -9.93 20.32 17.14
N ASP A 127 -8.96 20.72 17.97
CA ASP A 127 -7.71 21.34 17.53
C ASP A 127 -6.75 20.40 16.79
N ASP A 128 -6.92 19.08 16.89
CA ASP A 128 -6.08 18.09 16.21
C ASP A 128 -6.18 18.19 14.68
N ILE A 129 -7.23 18.84 14.16
CA ILE A 129 -7.34 19.18 12.74
C ILE A 129 -6.14 20.00 12.24
N LYS A 130 -5.50 20.81 13.11
CA LYS A 130 -4.28 21.57 12.78
C LYS A 130 -3.09 20.63 12.56
N ALA A 131 -2.98 19.56 13.35
CA ALA A 131 -1.94 18.55 13.19
C ALA A 131 -2.13 17.78 11.87
N LEU A 132 -3.36 17.33 11.57
CA LEU A 132 -3.70 16.73 10.27
C LEU A 132 -3.36 17.68 9.10
N ARG A 133 -3.70 18.96 9.22
CA ARG A 133 -3.37 19.97 8.21
C ARG A 133 -1.87 20.07 7.94
N SER A 134 -1.05 19.98 8.99
CA SER A 134 0.41 19.95 8.87
C SER A 134 0.99 18.61 8.36
N GLY A 135 0.14 17.62 8.09
CA GLY A 135 0.52 16.29 7.60
C GLY A 135 0.85 15.28 8.69
N LYS A 136 0.73 15.68 9.96
CA LYS A 136 0.97 14.82 11.11
C LYS A 136 -0.19 13.86 11.33
N GLU A 137 0.14 12.72 11.90
CA GLU A 137 -0.82 11.76 12.40
C GLU A 137 -1.37 12.22 13.77
N ILE A 138 -2.64 11.91 14.04
CA ILE A 138 -3.31 12.22 15.32
C ILE A 138 -3.87 10.93 15.91
N LEU A 139 -3.81 10.81 17.24
CA LEU A 139 -4.48 9.72 17.97
C LEU A 139 -5.92 10.14 18.27
N VAL A 140 -6.88 9.29 17.89
CA VAL A 140 -8.30 9.49 18.18
C VAL A 140 -8.80 8.32 19.01
N GLU A 141 -9.14 8.61 20.26
CA GLU A 141 -9.54 7.61 21.26
C GLU A 141 -11.05 7.57 21.48
N ASP A 142 -11.50 6.42 21.97
CA ASP A 142 -12.86 6.20 22.47
C ASP A 142 -13.95 6.57 21.46
N ILE A 143 -13.77 6.09 20.23
CA ILE A 143 -14.76 6.21 19.16
C ILE A 143 -15.83 5.15 19.38
N LEU A 144 -17.03 5.58 19.75
CA LEU A 144 -18.20 4.72 19.83
C LEU A 144 -18.81 4.50 18.43
N LEU A 145 -18.73 3.26 17.94
CA LEU A 145 -19.35 2.85 16.69
C LEU A 145 -20.86 2.65 16.85
N LYS A 146 -21.58 2.66 15.72
CA LYS A 146 -23.03 2.44 15.67
C LYS A 146 -23.46 1.07 16.23
N ASP A 147 -22.56 0.09 16.23
CA ASP A 147 -22.80 -1.26 16.76
C ASP A 147 -22.41 -1.40 18.24
N GLY A 148 -22.10 -0.30 18.93
CA GLY A 148 -21.77 -0.27 20.35
C GLY A 148 -20.30 -0.58 20.68
N ARG A 149 -19.47 -0.96 19.70
CA ARG A 149 -18.03 -1.16 19.92
C ARG A 149 -17.32 0.18 20.11
N VAL A 150 -16.29 0.17 20.95
CA VAL A 150 -15.39 1.30 21.14
C VAL A 150 -14.06 0.98 20.47
N ILE A 151 -13.55 1.90 19.65
CA ILE A 151 -12.25 1.77 18.99
C ILE A 151 -11.41 3.02 19.24
N SER A 152 -10.09 2.84 19.23
CA SER A 152 -9.11 3.93 19.22
C SER A 152 -8.14 3.71 18.08
N GLY A 153 -7.54 4.75 17.56
CA GLY A 153 -6.63 4.61 16.43
C GLY A 153 -6.04 5.92 15.97
N HIS A 154 -5.16 5.81 14.99
CA HIS A 154 -4.51 6.95 14.39
C HIS A 154 -5.20 7.39 13.11
N ALA A 155 -5.44 8.70 12.97
CA ALA A 155 -5.90 9.32 11.75
C ALA A 155 -4.76 10.12 11.09
N ARG A 156 -4.63 9.99 9.77
CA ARG A 156 -3.65 10.75 8.97
C ARG A 156 -4.16 11.01 7.56
N VAL A 157 -3.60 11.99 6.88
CA VAL A 157 -3.83 12.19 5.44
C VAL A 157 -3.03 11.17 4.64
N ASP A 158 -3.66 10.52 3.65
CA ASP A 158 -2.99 9.60 2.71
C ASP A 158 -3.19 10.08 1.27
N ALA A 159 -2.09 10.45 0.61
CA ALA A 159 -2.11 10.97 -0.75
C ALA A 159 -2.55 9.91 -1.78
N ASN A 160 -2.33 8.61 -1.50
CA ASN A 160 -2.84 7.53 -2.36
C ASN A 160 -4.38 7.44 -2.32
N ARG A 161 -4.98 7.83 -1.19
CA ARG A 161 -6.44 7.81 -1.00
C ARG A 161 -7.10 9.14 -1.34
N GLY A 162 -6.34 10.22 -1.30
CA GLY A 162 -6.85 11.58 -1.48
C GLY A 162 -7.72 12.04 -0.30
N ASP A 163 -7.52 11.47 0.89
CA ASP A 163 -8.41 11.67 2.04
C ASP A 163 -7.70 11.35 3.36
N VAL A 164 -8.35 11.66 4.48
CA VAL A 164 -7.96 11.18 5.81
C VAL A 164 -8.31 9.70 5.93
N VAL A 165 -7.31 8.91 6.28
CA VAL A 165 -7.45 7.49 6.62
C VAL A 165 -7.35 7.34 8.14
N PHE A 166 -8.20 6.48 8.70
CA PHE A 166 -8.11 6.07 10.09
C PHE A 166 -7.64 4.62 10.15
N ARG A 167 -6.50 4.40 10.80
CA ARG A 167 -5.98 3.09 11.16
C ARG A 167 -6.30 2.84 12.62
N ASN A 168 -7.18 1.88 12.88
CA ASN A 168 -7.45 1.43 14.23
C ASN A 168 -6.16 0.85 14.86
N ASP A 169 -5.82 1.27 16.07
CA ASP A 169 -4.66 0.77 16.83
C ASP A 169 -4.84 -0.64 17.37
N ASN A 170 -5.94 -1.26 17.02
CA ASN A 170 -6.03 -2.71 16.98
C ASN A 170 -5.10 -3.34 15.91
N ASN A 171 -4.25 -2.57 15.21
CA ASN A 171 -2.97 -3.09 14.67
C ASN A 171 -1.89 -2.04 14.31
N PRO A 172 -0.87 -1.83 15.17
CA PRO A 172 0.52 -1.66 14.72
C PRO A 172 1.42 -2.85 15.13
N HIS A 173 1.04 -3.55 16.19
CA HIS A 173 1.25 -4.97 16.43
C HIS A 173 -0.13 -5.53 16.70
N LEU A 174 -0.46 -6.70 16.19
CA LEU A 174 -1.81 -7.22 16.32
C LEU A 174 -2.10 -7.44 17.81
N ARG A 175 -2.92 -6.57 18.41
CA ARG A 175 -3.27 -6.69 19.83
C ARG A 175 -4.29 -7.80 19.99
N ILE A 176 -3.85 -8.88 20.62
CA ILE A 176 -4.69 -10.04 20.93
C ILE A 176 -5.24 -9.83 22.33
N HIS A 177 -6.57 -9.71 22.45
CA HIS A 177 -7.21 -9.66 23.77
C HIS A 177 -7.02 -10.97 24.53
N ASP A 178 -7.17 -10.90 25.86
CA ASP A 178 -7.13 -12.07 26.74
C ASP A 178 -8.27 -13.08 26.51
N THR A 179 -9.22 -12.74 25.63
CA THR A 179 -10.28 -13.61 25.16
C THR A 179 -10.34 -13.60 23.64
N VAL A 180 -10.19 -14.78 23.01
CA VAL A 180 -10.13 -14.97 21.56
C VAL A 180 -11.20 -15.97 21.15
N PHE A 181 -12.14 -15.54 20.30
CA PHE A 181 -13.32 -16.34 19.89
C PHE A 181 -14.05 -16.99 21.08
N GLY A 182 -14.19 -16.27 22.20
CA GLY A 182 -14.88 -16.76 23.40
C GLY A 182 -14.07 -17.71 24.29
N VAL A 183 -12.77 -17.85 24.04
CA VAL A 183 -11.82 -18.64 24.86
C VAL A 183 -10.85 -17.70 25.55
N LYS A 184 -10.70 -17.81 26.88
CA LYS A 184 -9.68 -17.04 27.61
C LYS A 184 -8.29 -17.60 27.30
N VAL A 185 -7.34 -16.74 26.97
CA VAL A 185 -5.97 -17.08 26.52
C VAL A 185 -4.91 -16.40 27.38
N SER A 186 -3.77 -17.07 27.57
CA SER A 186 -2.64 -16.54 28.34
C SER A 186 -1.93 -15.41 27.60
N ALA A 187 -1.13 -14.62 28.33
CA ALA A 187 -0.30 -13.57 27.75
C ALA A 187 0.71 -14.12 26.71
N ASP A 188 1.21 -15.34 26.90
CA ASP A 188 2.07 -16.03 25.91
C ASP A 188 1.33 -16.32 24.61
N ILE A 189 0.11 -16.84 24.68
CA ILE A 189 -0.73 -17.09 23.49
C ILE A 189 -1.06 -15.77 22.79
N GLN A 190 -1.34 -14.70 23.56
CA GLN A 190 -1.56 -13.37 23.02
C GLN A 190 -0.34 -12.86 22.26
N ALA A 191 0.87 -13.00 22.82
CA ALA A 191 2.11 -12.58 22.18
C ALA A 191 2.40 -13.37 20.89
N LYS A 192 2.23 -14.71 20.92
CA LYS A 192 2.40 -15.56 19.73
C LYS A 192 1.45 -15.17 18.60
N LEU A 193 0.17 -15.01 18.93
CA LEU A 193 -0.83 -14.59 17.95
C LEU A 193 -0.56 -13.17 17.43
N ALA A 194 -0.08 -12.26 18.28
CA ALA A 194 0.31 -10.89 17.92
C ALA A 194 1.48 -10.87 16.94
N ASN A 195 2.38 -11.84 17.04
CA ASN A 195 3.53 -12.05 16.14
C ASN A 195 3.18 -12.90 14.90
N HIS A 196 1.90 -13.07 14.60
CA HIS A 196 1.42 -13.88 13.47
C HIS A 196 1.85 -15.36 13.53
N GLU A 197 2.09 -15.90 14.73
CA GLU A 197 2.36 -17.33 14.90
C GLU A 197 1.05 -18.14 14.85
N VAL A 198 1.19 -19.45 14.59
CA VAL A 198 0.06 -20.38 14.64
C VAL A 198 -0.06 -20.95 16.05
N VAL A 199 -1.25 -20.85 16.64
CA VAL A 199 -1.55 -21.42 17.96
C VAL A 199 -2.83 -22.25 17.88
N PHE A 200 -2.80 -23.49 18.38
CA PHE A 200 -4.01 -24.30 18.51
C PHE A 200 -4.86 -23.79 19.68
N ILE A 201 -6.14 -23.46 19.44
CA ILE A 201 -7.07 -23.01 20.47
C ILE A 201 -8.29 -23.94 20.54
N PRO A 202 -8.53 -24.60 21.68
CA PRO A 202 -9.71 -25.43 21.86
C PRO A 202 -10.95 -24.60 22.23
N GLY A 203 -12.11 -25.00 21.71
CA GLY A 203 -13.41 -24.47 22.18
C GLY A 203 -13.79 -23.07 21.69
N MET A 204 -13.21 -22.60 20.59
CA MET A 204 -13.54 -21.33 19.96
C MET A 204 -14.99 -21.30 19.44
N LYS A 205 -15.70 -20.20 19.67
CA LYS A 205 -17.04 -19.92 19.15
C LYS A 205 -16.94 -19.14 17.85
N VAL A 206 -17.20 -19.78 16.72
CA VAL A 206 -17.14 -19.17 15.38
C VAL A 206 -18.42 -19.50 14.62
N GLY A 207 -19.18 -18.47 14.22
CA GLY A 207 -20.42 -18.65 13.46
C GLY A 207 -21.49 -19.51 14.16
N GLY A 208 -21.60 -19.40 15.49
CA GLY A 208 -22.57 -20.16 16.29
C GLY A 208 -22.17 -21.62 16.59
N LYS A 209 -20.99 -22.06 16.14
CA LYS A 209 -20.45 -23.41 16.43
C LYS A 209 -19.21 -23.31 17.31
N THR A 210 -19.03 -24.32 18.17
CA THR A 210 -17.79 -24.52 18.94
C THR A 210 -16.83 -25.36 18.12
N ILE A 211 -15.61 -24.86 17.89
CA ILE A 211 -14.56 -25.51 17.12
C ILE A 211 -13.24 -25.49 17.89
N SER A 212 -12.40 -26.51 17.68
CA SER A 212 -11.04 -26.58 18.24
C SER A 212 -10.07 -26.73 17.08
N THR A 213 -9.28 -25.70 16.80
CA THR A 213 -8.41 -25.68 15.61
C THR A 213 -7.28 -24.67 15.76
N ASP A 214 -6.33 -24.71 14.81
CA ASP A 214 -5.24 -23.75 14.70
C ASP A 214 -5.76 -22.35 14.35
N LEU A 215 -5.24 -21.34 15.02
CA LEU A 215 -5.50 -19.93 14.78
C LEU A 215 -4.20 -19.19 14.48
N ARG A 216 -4.24 -18.32 13.48
CA ARG A 216 -3.21 -17.32 13.15
C ARG A 216 -3.91 -16.09 12.61
N TYR A 217 -3.27 -14.93 12.71
CA TYR A 217 -3.72 -13.75 11.99
C TYR A 217 -2.82 -13.41 10.81
N SER A 218 -3.40 -12.99 9.69
CA SER A 218 -2.65 -12.49 8.52
C SER A 218 -1.89 -11.21 8.85
N ASP A 219 -1.01 -10.78 7.94
CA ASP A 219 -0.24 -9.52 8.06
C ASP A 219 -1.17 -8.28 8.19
N THR A 220 -2.39 -8.40 7.67
CA THR A 220 -3.45 -7.38 7.79
C THR A 220 -4.33 -7.53 9.03
N GLY A 221 -4.04 -8.47 9.93
CA GLY A 221 -4.79 -8.72 11.14
C GLY A 221 -6.08 -9.53 10.96
N ARG A 222 -6.21 -10.32 9.88
CA ARG A 222 -7.39 -11.18 9.65
C ARG A 222 -7.19 -12.56 10.29
N PRO A 223 -8.13 -13.08 11.10
CA PRO A 223 -8.04 -14.43 11.66
C PRO A 223 -8.19 -15.50 10.58
N LEU A 224 -7.32 -16.52 10.64
CA LEU A 224 -7.27 -17.68 9.77
C LEU A 224 -7.36 -18.94 10.64
N PHE A 225 -8.08 -19.95 10.16
CA PHE A 225 -8.38 -21.16 10.93
C PHE A 225 -7.85 -22.43 10.24
N GLY A 226 -7.41 -23.40 11.03
CA GLY A 226 -7.01 -24.73 10.57
C GLY A 226 -5.96 -24.68 9.46
N ASN A 227 -6.25 -25.32 8.32
CA ASN A 227 -5.32 -25.36 7.18
C ASN A 227 -4.96 -23.97 6.66
N ASN A 228 -5.86 -22.98 6.76
CA ASN A 228 -5.55 -21.61 6.33
C ASN A 228 -4.57 -20.92 7.28
N ALA A 229 -4.60 -21.24 8.58
CA ALA A 229 -3.63 -20.74 9.55
C ALA A 229 -2.24 -21.35 9.31
N ARG A 230 -2.20 -22.69 9.19
CA ARG A 230 -0.96 -23.46 9.02
C ARG A 230 -0.21 -23.12 7.73
N ASN A 231 -0.93 -22.90 6.63
CA ASN A 231 -0.34 -22.68 5.32
C ASN A 231 -0.19 -21.20 4.95
N TYR A 232 -0.56 -20.27 5.84
CA TYR A 232 -0.37 -18.84 5.58
C TYR A 232 1.11 -18.50 5.47
N ARG A 233 1.47 -17.81 4.38
CA ARG A 233 2.82 -17.25 4.18
C ARG A 233 2.76 -15.76 4.45
N SER A 234 3.35 -15.36 5.57
CA SER A 234 3.52 -13.95 5.89
C SER A 234 4.47 -13.32 4.88
N ARG A 235 4.15 -12.09 4.49
CA ARG A 235 5.03 -11.27 3.65
C ARG A 235 5.79 -10.23 4.49
N LEU A 236 5.61 -10.24 5.81
CA LEU A 236 6.38 -9.43 6.74
C LEU A 236 7.82 -9.94 6.75
N GLY A 237 8.75 -9.13 6.23
CA GLY A 237 10.17 -9.46 6.19
C GLY A 237 10.66 -10.29 5.00
N GLU A 238 9.84 -10.56 3.98
CA GLU A 238 10.36 -11.05 2.69
C GLU A 238 11.06 -9.90 1.96
N GLU A 239 12.42 -9.90 1.92
CA GLU A 239 13.13 -9.21 0.84
C GLU A 239 12.56 -9.71 -0.49
N ASN A 240 12.21 -8.77 -1.37
CA ASN A 240 11.81 -9.06 -2.75
C ASN A 240 12.68 -10.21 -3.30
N PRO A 241 12.11 -11.38 -3.66
CA PRO A 241 12.92 -12.46 -4.18
C PRO A 241 13.62 -11.95 -5.43
N ARG A 242 14.96 -11.92 -5.39
CA ARG A 242 15.79 -11.52 -6.54
C ARG A 242 15.24 -12.21 -7.78
N PRO A 243 15.08 -11.51 -8.92
CA PRO A 243 14.54 -12.12 -10.12
C PRO A 243 15.34 -13.38 -10.43
N ARG A 244 14.65 -14.54 -10.43
CA ARG A 244 15.26 -15.82 -10.76
C ARG A 244 16.08 -15.64 -12.04
N GLN A 245 17.39 -15.76 -11.92
CA GLN A 245 18.30 -15.70 -13.05
C GLN A 245 17.89 -16.84 -13.99
N ARG A 246 17.18 -16.51 -15.07
CA ARG A 246 16.84 -17.48 -16.10
C ARG A 246 18.17 -17.97 -16.66
N VAL A 247 18.54 -19.20 -16.32
CA VAL A 247 19.59 -19.95 -17.01
C VAL A 247 19.22 -19.91 -18.48
N ARG A 248 20.00 -19.16 -19.27
CA ARG A 248 19.87 -19.15 -20.73
C ARG A 248 20.16 -20.56 -21.22
N ARG A 249 19.12 -21.37 -21.44
CA ARG A 249 19.22 -22.51 -22.35
C ARG A 249 19.61 -21.93 -23.71
N ARG A 250 20.84 -22.21 -24.16
CA ARG A 250 21.26 -21.91 -25.53
C ARG A 250 20.33 -22.68 -26.46
N LEU A 251 19.53 -21.96 -27.24
CA LEU A 251 18.86 -22.51 -28.40
C LEU A 251 19.94 -22.92 -29.43
N PRO A 252 19.79 -24.05 -30.14
CA PRO A 252 20.70 -24.40 -31.22
C PRO A 252 20.65 -23.32 -32.31
N SER A 253 21.81 -22.89 -32.79
CA SER A 253 21.93 -21.95 -33.90
C SER A 253 21.33 -22.54 -35.18
N LEU A 254 20.35 -21.84 -35.76
CA LEU A 254 19.85 -22.13 -37.11
C LEU A 254 20.93 -21.80 -38.16
N PRO A 255 21.12 -22.61 -39.21
CA PRO A 255 22.11 -22.37 -40.24
C PRO A 255 21.79 -21.10 -41.04
N GLY A 256 22.84 -20.31 -41.30
CA GLY A 256 22.75 -18.94 -41.81
C GLY A 256 22.22 -18.83 -43.23
N ALA A 257 21.34 -17.84 -43.44
CA ALA A 257 21.00 -17.34 -44.76
C ALA A 257 22.13 -16.43 -45.26
N GLN A 258 22.76 -16.78 -46.38
CA GLN A 258 23.72 -15.93 -47.08
C GLN A 258 23.01 -14.68 -47.64
N PRO A 259 23.61 -13.47 -47.54
CA PRO A 259 23.09 -12.29 -48.18
C PRO A 259 23.33 -12.33 -49.70
N LYS A 260 22.24 -12.24 -50.48
CA LYS A 260 22.31 -11.99 -51.93
C LYS A 260 22.80 -10.56 -52.17
N GLY A 261 23.83 -10.45 -53.02
CA GLY A 261 24.59 -9.24 -53.28
C GLY A 261 23.79 -8.08 -53.88
N MET A 262 24.21 -6.88 -53.51
CA MET A 262 23.83 -5.62 -54.12
C MET A 262 25.07 -5.07 -54.83
N LYS A 263 25.09 -5.12 -56.16
CA LYS A 263 26.10 -4.44 -56.99
C LYS A 263 25.68 -2.98 -57.09
N ILE A 264 26.62 -2.09 -56.76
CA ILE A 264 26.51 -0.65 -56.91
C ILE A 264 27.15 -0.29 -58.26
N GLY A 265 26.42 0.45 -59.09
CA GLY A 265 26.95 1.27 -60.17
C GLY A 265 26.67 2.73 -59.83
#